data_AF-A0A977KWY5-F1
#
_entry.id   AF-A0A977KWY5-F1
#
_cell.length_a   1.000
_cell.length_b   1.000
_cell.length_c   1.000
_cell.angle_alpha   90.00
_cell.angle_beta   90.00
_cell.angle_gamma   90.00
#
_symmetry.space_group_name_H-M   'P 1'
#
loop_
_entity.id
_entity.type
_entity.pdbx_description
1 polymer ?
#
loop_
_entity_poly.entity_id
_entity_poly.type
_entity_poly.pdbx_seq_one_letter_code
_entity_poly.pdbx_strand_id
1 'polypeptide(L)'
;MPLKGLAEADAIRLVTEDYGLTGKKEELAHFVNQMGRHPLLMQLVSSWMREELGEGVCVTEAENLGLDLFTVEGYHHDTETCVKEVVTASLARLSARLGDILKRLSVLRGIFDLGLAQGLTAEVTEADLRYLARLSLLQEFPPEPKEGKRRRFQFLPLIQMFVQQQADSEVLRSARLVKPCGTLL
;
A
#
# COMPACT_ATOMS: atom_id res chain seq x y z
N MET A 1 11.53 7.41 18.90
CA MET A 1 10.78 8.67 18.67
C MET A 1 9.48 8.29 17.98
N PRO A 2 8.30 8.69 18.48
CA PRO A 2 7.05 8.38 17.78
C PRO A 2 7.06 9.12 16.44
N LEU A 3 6.69 8.43 15.35
CA LEU A 3 6.50 9.02 14.04
C LEU A 3 5.35 10.02 14.13
N LYS A 4 5.66 11.31 14.32
CA LYS A 4 4.66 12.36 14.36
C LYS A 4 4.18 12.64 12.94
N GLY A 5 2.86 12.71 12.75
CA GLY A 5 2.26 13.08 11.47
C GLY A 5 2.71 14.47 10.99
N LEU A 6 2.47 14.75 9.71
CA LEU A 6 2.79 16.04 9.09
C LEU A 6 2.04 17.19 9.77
N ALA A 7 2.54 18.42 9.56
CA ALA A 7 1.74 19.60 9.82
C ALA A 7 0.48 19.57 8.92
N GLU A 8 -0.63 20.10 9.42
CA GLU A 8 -1.92 20.03 8.71
C GLU A 8 -1.84 20.64 7.30
N ALA A 9 -1.18 21.78 7.16
CA ALA A 9 -1.00 22.43 5.85
C ALA A 9 -0.23 21.53 4.87
N ASP A 10 0.84 20.86 5.33
CA ASP A 10 1.60 19.92 4.50
C ASP A 10 0.81 18.66 4.17
N ALA A 11 -0.01 18.18 5.11
CA ALA A 11 -0.88 17.03 4.90
C ALA A 11 -1.97 17.32 3.85
N ILE A 12 -2.61 18.50 3.93
CA ILE A 12 -3.59 18.96 2.94
C ILE A 12 -2.91 19.12 1.58
N ARG A 13 -1.71 19.72 1.56
CA ARG A 13 -0.94 19.89 0.33
C ARG A 13 -0.61 18.55 -0.33
N LEU A 14 -0.17 17.55 0.43
CA LEU A 14 0.09 16.20 -0.08
C LEU A 14 -1.14 15.63 -0.81
N VAL A 15 -2.31 15.62 -0.14
CA VAL A 15 -3.51 14.98 -0.73
C VAL A 15 -4.08 15.76 -1.91
N THR A 16 -3.90 17.08 -1.96
CA THR A 16 -4.42 17.95 -3.03
C THR A 16 -3.45 18.08 -4.21
N GLU A 17 -2.17 18.38 -3.97
CA GLU A 17 -1.18 18.64 -5.03
C GLU A 17 -0.62 17.34 -5.61
N ASP A 18 -0.26 16.36 -4.77
CA ASP A 18 0.38 15.13 -5.25
C ASP A 18 -0.66 14.09 -5.70
N TYR A 19 -1.83 14.08 -5.03
CA TYR A 19 -2.91 13.13 -5.30
C TYR A 19 -4.15 13.74 -5.95
N GLY A 20 -4.22 15.05 -6.15
CA GLY A 20 -5.31 15.66 -6.91
C GLY A 20 -6.70 15.49 -6.26
N LEU A 21 -6.77 15.24 -4.95
CA LEU A 21 -8.05 15.18 -4.24
C LEU A 21 -8.63 16.57 -4.09
N THR A 22 -9.96 16.66 -4.06
CA THR A 22 -10.71 17.91 -3.92
C THR A 22 -11.53 17.93 -2.63
N GLY A 23 -12.01 19.11 -2.24
CA GLY A 23 -12.88 19.28 -1.08
C GLY A 23 -12.81 20.69 -0.51
N LYS A 24 -13.73 21.03 0.39
CA LYS A 24 -13.63 22.25 1.19
C LYS A 24 -12.50 22.14 2.20
N LYS A 25 -12.04 23.28 2.70
CA LYS A 25 -10.93 23.34 3.67
C LYS A 25 -11.21 22.47 4.91
N GLU A 26 -12.43 22.50 5.41
CA GLU A 26 -12.85 21.74 6.60
C GLU A 26 -12.93 20.24 6.32
N GLU A 27 -13.39 19.85 5.13
CA GLU A 27 -13.47 18.46 4.67
C GLU A 27 -12.05 17.88 4.50
N LEU A 28 -11.15 18.65 3.89
CA LEU A 28 -9.73 18.28 3.74
C LEU A 28 -9.02 18.16 5.10
N ALA A 29 -9.25 19.12 6.01
CA ALA A 29 -8.69 19.06 7.36
C ALA A 29 -9.21 17.85 8.14
N HIS A 30 -10.50 17.55 8.03
CA HIS A 30 -11.08 16.36 8.65
C HIS A 30 -10.45 15.08 8.11
N PHE A 31 -10.39 14.93 6.79
CA PHE A 31 -9.82 13.77 6.10
C PHE A 31 -8.37 13.48 6.52
N VAL A 32 -7.48 14.49 6.51
CA VAL A 32 -6.08 14.28 6.90
C VAL A 32 -5.92 13.97 8.38
N ASN A 33 -6.78 14.53 9.23
CA ASN A 33 -6.74 14.30 10.68
C ASN A 33 -7.26 12.91 11.07
N GLN A 34 -8.22 12.34 10.34
CA GLN A 34 -8.65 10.95 10.52
C GLN A 34 -7.49 9.96 10.36
N MET A 35 -6.55 10.23 9.44
CA MET A 35 -5.35 9.41 9.23
C MET A 35 -4.17 9.80 10.14
N GLY A 36 -4.40 10.59 11.18
CA GLY A 36 -3.36 11.12 12.06
C GLY A 36 -2.29 11.95 11.34
N ARG A 37 -2.58 12.41 10.11
CA ARG A 37 -1.65 13.05 9.18
C ARG A 37 -0.40 12.21 8.90
N HIS A 38 -0.54 10.88 8.91
CA HIS A 38 0.56 9.98 8.61
C HIS A 38 0.76 9.89 7.08
N PRO A 39 1.94 10.28 6.53
CA PRO A 39 2.18 10.32 5.09
C PRO A 39 1.77 9.05 4.35
N LEU A 40 2.25 7.89 4.81
CA LEU A 40 1.97 6.61 4.16
C LEU A 40 0.46 6.31 4.08
N LEU A 41 -0.31 6.66 5.12
CA LEU A 41 -1.75 6.37 5.13
C LEU A 41 -2.46 7.23 4.11
N MET A 42 -2.15 8.52 4.11
CA MET A 42 -2.70 9.47 3.15
C MET A 42 -2.35 9.05 1.72
N GLN A 43 -1.11 8.62 1.49
CA GLN A 43 -0.68 8.13 0.17
C GLN A 43 -1.48 6.90 -0.27
N LEU A 44 -1.63 5.88 0.58
CA LEU A 44 -2.40 4.67 0.26
C LEU A 44 -3.87 4.99 -0.03
N VAL A 45 -4.54 5.69 0.89
CA VAL A 45 -5.97 6.00 0.76
C VAL A 45 -6.20 6.86 -0.47
N SER A 46 -5.42 7.93 -0.65
CA SER A 46 -5.58 8.83 -1.81
C SER A 46 -5.30 8.11 -3.13
N SER A 47 -4.34 7.18 -3.16
CA SER A 47 -4.08 6.36 -4.36
C SER A 47 -5.28 5.50 -4.73
N TRP A 48 -5.88 4.82 -3.75
CA TRP A 48 -7.09 4.02 -3.98
C TRP A 48 -8.29 4.87 -4.37
N MET A 49 -8.47 6.05 -3.76
CA MET A 49 -9.54 6.98 -4.14
C MET A 49 -9.43 7.32 -5.62
N ARG A 50 -8.24 7.68 -6.10
CA ARG A 50 -8.03 8.01 -7.51
C ARG A 50 -8.24 6.83 -8.44
N GLU A 51 -7.79 5.64 -8.05
CA GLU A 51 -7.89 4.46 -8.91
C GLU A 51 -9.34 3.99 -9.05
N GLU A 52 -10.10 3.95 -7.96
CA GLU A 52 -11.47 3.42 -7.95
C GLU A 52 -12.52 4.47 -8.34
N LEU A 53 -12.29 5.73 -7.99
CA LEU A 53 -13.29 6.81 -8.12
C LEU A 53 -12.90 7.88 -9.15
N GLY A 54 -11.67 7.84 -9.66
CA GLY A 54 -11.17 8.71 -10.71
C GLY A 54 -10.43 9.96 -10.22
N GLU A 55 -9.90 10.73 -11.18
CA GLU A 55 -9.19 11.97 -10.92
C GLU A 55 -10.12 13.08 -10.41
N GLY A 56 -9.63 13.92 -9.49
CA GLY A 56 -10.41 15.03 -8.93
C GLY A 56 -11.47 14.62 -7.91
N VAL A 57 -11.48 13.35 -7.47
CA VAL A 57 -12.42 12.84 -6.47
C VAL A 57 -12.38 13.66 -5.17
N CYS A 58 -13.56 13.92 -4.62
CA CYS A 58 -13.72 14.66 -3.37
C CYS A 58 -13.36 13.77 -2.18
N VAL A 59 -12.68 14.33 -1.17
CA VAL A 59 -12.33 13.59 0.06
C VAL A 59 -13.54 13.04 0.82
N THR A 60 -14.73 13.59 0.61
CA THR A 60 -15.98 13.07 1.19
C THR A 60 -16.39 11.71 0.63
N GLU A 61 -15.85 11.32 -0.52
CA GLU A 61 -16.11 10.02 -1.15
C GLU A 61 -15.23 8.90 -0.55
N ALA A 62 -14.37 9.20 0.43
CA ALA A 62 -13.48 8.21 1.04
C ALA A 62 -14.23 7.04 1.68
N GLU A 63 -15.45 7.28 2.19
CA GLU A 63 -16.33 6.24 2.74
C GLU A 63 -16.73 5.19 1.69
N ASN A 64 -16.82 5.60 0.41
CA ASN A 64 -17.16 4.72 -0.70
C ASN A 64 -16.04 3.72 -1.03
N LEU A 65 -14.83 3.92 -0.50
CA LEU A 65 -13.77 2.93 -0.66
C LEU A 65 -14.02 1.67 0.16
N GLY A 66 -14.92 1.66 1.15
CA GLY A 66 -15.17 0.50 2.02
C GLY A 66 -13.91 0.02 2.76
N LEU A 67 -12.93 0.91 2.92
CA LEU A 67 -11.79 0.65 3.78
C LEU A 67 -12.33 0.76 5.21
N ASP A 68 -12.03 -0.21 6.08
CA ASP A 68 -12.44 -0.22 7.50
C ASP A 68 -11.72 0.86 8.33
N LEU A 69 -11.47 2.02 7.70
CA LEU A 69 -10.73 3.16 8.23
C LEU A 69 -11.59 4.05 9.11
N PHE A 70 -12.91 3.96 8.93
CA PHE A 70 -13.85 4.96 9.40
C PHE A 70 -15.02 4.36 10.21
N THR A 71 -15.14 3.02 10.25
CA THR A 71 -16.29 2.31 10.84
C THR A 71 -16.10 1.85 12.28
N VAL A 72 -14.92 2.03 12.88
CA VAL A 72 -14.73 1.75 14.32
C VAL A 72 -14.96 3.03 15.12
N GLU A 73 -16.23 3.35 15.37
CA GLU A 73 -16.59 4.28 16.44
C GLU A 73 -16.01 3.78 17.77
N GLY A 74 -15.05 4.50 18.33
CA GLY A 74 -14.70 4.39 19.76
C GLY A 74 -13.31 3.88 20.14
N TYR A 75 -12.36 3.71 19.22
CA TYR A 75 -10.99 3.36 19.61
C TYR A 75 -9.96 4.45 19.26
N HIS A 76 -9.28 4.95 20.29
CA HIS A 76 -7.96 5.55 20.17
C HIS A 76 -6.98 4.48 19.68
N HIS A 77 -7.05 4.09 18.40
CA HIS A 77 -6.06 3.20 17.82
C HIS A 77 -4.70 3.90 17.87
N ASP A 78 -3.67 3.19 18.37
CA ASP A 78 -2.31 3.64 18.14
C ASP A 78 -2.04 3.69 16.62
N THR A 79 -1.14 4.58 16.21
CA THR A 79 -0.83 4.81 14.79
C THR A 79 -0.41 3.52 14.08
N GLU A 80 0.19 2.57 14.79
CA GLU A 80 0.65 1.30 14.23
C GLU A 80 -0.52 0.40 13.81
N THR A 81 -1.56 0.31 14.63
CA THR A 81 -2.77 -0.47 14.34
C THR A 81 -3.51 0.10 13.14
N CYS A 82 -3.67 1.43 13.07
CA CYS A 82 -4.28 2.09 11.92
C CYS A 82 -3.47 1.82 10.63
N VAL A 83 -2.13 1.94 10.68
CA VAL A 83 -1.26 1.58 9.55
C VAL A 83 -1.43 0.15 9.10
N LYS A 84 -1.48 -0.81 10.03
CA LYS A 84 -1.69 -2.21 9.70
C LYS A 84 -3.03 -2.44 8.98
N GLU A 85 -4.10 -1.84 9.48
CA GLU A 85 -5.45 -2.01 8.93
C GLU A 85 -5.56 -1.41 7.53
N VAL A 86 -5.06 -0.20 7.31
CA VAL A 86 -5.04 0.45 6.00
C VAL A 86 -4.25 -0.38 4.99
N VAL A 87 -3.08 -0.87 5.38
CA VAL A 87 -2.25 -1.71 4.51
C VAL A 87 -2.95 -3.02 4.21
N THR A 88 -3.51 -3.69 5.22
CA THR A 88 -4.25 -4.95 5.05
C THR A 88 -5.44 -4.77 4.10
N ALA A 89 -6.22 -3.71 4.29
CA ALA A 89 -7.36 -3.39 3.44
C ALA A 89 -6.93 -3.03 2.01
N SER A 90 -5.81 -2.32 1.86
CA SER A 90 -5.21 -2.04 0.55
C SER A 90 -4.79 -3.32 -0.17
N LEU A 91 -4.11 -4.24 0.54
CA LEU A 91 -3.65 -5.51 -0.02
C LEU A 91 -4.82 -6.42 -0.41
N ALA A 92 -5.91 -6.43 0.36
CA ALA A 92 -7.10 -7.23 0.09
C ALA A 92 -7.86 -6.82 -1.19
N ARG A 93 -7.64 -5.60 -1.70
CA ARG A 93 -8.23 -5.10 -2.94
C ARG A 93 -7.47 -5.50 -4.19
N LEU A 94 -6.22 -5.96 -4.04
CA LEU A 94 -5.46 -6.44 -5.18
C LEU A 94 -6.11 -7.71 -5.76
N SER A 95 -6.08 -7.83 -7.08
CA SER A 95 -6.38 -9.10 -7.72
C SER A 95 -5.46 -10.18 -7.16
N ALA A 96 -5.92 -11.44 -7.12
CA ALA A 96 -5.12 -12.55 -6.61
C ALA A 96 -3.74 -12.64 -7.28
N ARG A 97 -3.66 -12.36 -8.60
CA ARG A 97 -2.41 -12.30 -9.35
C ARG A 97 -1.47 -11.21 -8.82
N LEU A 98 -1.95 -9.98 -8.64
CA LEU A 98 -1.12 -8.87 -8.17
C LEU A 98 -0.70 -9.05 -6.70
N GLY A 99 -1.58 -9.62 -5.88
CA GLY A 99 -1.26 -10.00 -4.50
C GLY A 99 -0.12 -11.02 -4.44
N ASP A 100 -0.14 -12.05 -5.30
CA ASP A 100 0.95 -13.05 -5.36
C ASP A 100 2.27 -12.44 -5.85
N ILE A 101 2.22 -11.61 -6.91
CA ILE A 101 3.39 -10.84 -7.39
C ILE A 101 4.00 -10.03 -6.24
N LEU A 102 3.19 -9.24 -5.54
CA LEU A 102 3.67 -8.38 -4.46
C LEU A 102 4.31 -9.19 -3.31
N LYS A 103 3.71 -10.33 -2.93
CA LYS A 103 4.27 -11.25 -1.93
C LYS A 103 5.63 -11.81 -2.35
N ARG A 104 5.76 -12.29 -3.58
CA ARG A 104 7.04 -12.80 -4.11
C ARG A 104 8.12 -11.73 -4.12
N LEU A 105 7.78 -10.52 -4.56
CA LEU A 105 8.73 -9.41 -4.62
C LEU A 105 9.15 -8.92 -3.22
N SER A 106 8.34 -9.17 -2.18
CA SER A 106 8.63 -8.70 -0.82
C SER A 106 9.95 -9.21 -0.23
N VAL A 107 10.58 -10.22 -0.82
CA VAL A 107 11.92 -10.70 -0.42
C VAL A 107 13.05 -9.75 -0.83
N LEU A 108 12.80 -8.85 -1.78
CA LEU A 108 13.78 -7.89 -2.30
C LEU A 108 13.97 -6.73 -1.29
N ARG A 109 15.15 -6.66 -0.67
CA ARG A 109 15.47 -5.68 0.39
C ARG A 109 15.91 -4.30 -0.12
N GLY A 110 16.01 -4.13 -1.43
CA GLY A 110 16.56 -2.92 -2.04
C GLY A 110 15.83 -2.54 -3.32
N ILE A 111 16.40 -1.55 -4.00
CA ILE A 111 15.92 -1.10 -5.31
C ILE A 111 16.07 -2.24 -6.33
N PHE A 112 15.03 -2.50 -7.12
CA PHE A 112 15.01 -3.53 -8.15
C PHE A 112 14.47 -3.00 -9.47
N ASP A 113 14.84 -3.62 -10.59
CA ASP A 113 14.28 -3.35 -11.90
C ASP A 113 13.37 -4.50 -12.36
N LEU A 114 12.78 -4.37 -13.55
CA LEU A 114 11.92 -5.41 -14.13
C LEU A 114 12.66 -6.76 -14.26
N GLY A 115 13.95 -6.75 -14.61
CA GLY A 115 14.71 -7.98 -14.80
C GLY A 115 14.86 -8.77 -13.50
N LEU A 116 15.17 -8.07 -12.40
CA LEU A 116 15.24 -8.70 -11.08
C LEU A 116 13.86 -9.18 -10.61
N ALA A 117 12.79 -8.41 -10.87
CA ALA A 117 11.42 -8.82 -10.55
C ALA A 117 11.01 -10.11 -11.30
N GLN A 118 11.33 -10.19 -12.59
CA GLN A 118 11.06 -11.36 -13.43
C GLN A 118 11.85 -12.61 -13.01
N GLY A 119 12.97 -12.46 -12.31
CA GLY A 119 13.69 -13.57 -11.69
C GLY A 119 12.90 -14.27 -10.57
N LEU A 120 11.91 -13.59 -9.96
CA LEU A 120 11.07 -14.14 -8.88
C LEU A 120 9.65 -14.49 -9.36
N THR A 121 9.15 -13.78 -10.36
CA THR A 121 7.80 -13.94 -10.94
C THR A 121 7.87 -13.59 -12.43
N ALA A 122 8.07 -14.59 -13.28
CA ALA A 122 8.37 -14.40 -14.70
C ALA A 122 7.27 -13.65 -15.47
N GLU A 123 6.03 -13.75 -15.00
CA GLU A 123 4.83 -13.14 -15.55
C GLU A 123 4.63 -11.66 -15.18
N VAL A 124 5.50 -11.09 -14.32
CA VAL A 124 5.42 -9.67 -13.97
C VAL A 124 5.84 -8.81 -15.16
N THR A 125 5.06 -7.75 -15.39
CA THR A 125 5.33 -6.75 -16.43
C THR A 125 5.71 -5.41 -15.80
N GLU A 126 6.32 -4.51 -16.59
CA GLU A 126 6.52 -3.13 -16.12
C GLU A 126 5.18 -2.44 -15.80
N ALA A 127 4.11 -2.76 -16.53
CA ALA A 127 2.78 -2.22 -16.26
C ALA A 127 2.25 -2.64 -14.88
N ASP A 128 2.49 -3.89 -14.46
CA ASP A 128 2.13 -4.37 -13.11
C ASP A 128 2.90 -3.61 -12.04
N LEU A 129 4.21 -3.44 -12.20
CA LEU A 129 5.05 -2.72 -11.24
C LEU A 129 4.66 -1.25 -11.13
N ARG A 130 4.37 -0.61 -12.27
CA ARG A 130 3.88 0.78 -12.31
C ARG A 130 2.49 0.90 -11.72
N TYR A 131 1.64 -0.11 -11.87
CA TYR A 131 0.34 -0.13 -11.22
C TYR A 131 0.47 -0.21 -9.69
N LEU A 132 1.28 -1.14 -9.19
CA LEU A 132 1.59 -1.23 -7.76
C LEU A 132 2.22 0.07 -7.21
N ALA A 133 3.04 0.76 -8.01
CA ALA A 133 3.58 2.06 -7.64
C ALA A 133 2.52 3.17 -7.62
N ARG A 134 1.59 3.19 -8.59
CA ARG A 134 0.44 4.12 -8.58
C ARG A 134 -0.44 3.96 -7.34
N LEU A 135 -0.54 2.73 -6.83
CA LEU A 135 -1.23 2.41 -5.57
C LEU A 135 -0.42 2.74 -4.31
N SER A 136 0.76 3.36 -4.45
CA SER A 136 1.71 3.64 -3.35
C SER A 136 2.18 2.40 -2.58
N LEU A 137 2.10 1.21 -3.18
CA LEU A 137 2.62 -0.04 -2.61
C LEU A 137 4.11 -0.25 -2.93
N LEU A 138 4.58 0.39 -4.00
CA LEU A 138 5.99 0.51 -4.39
C LEU A 138 6.34 1.98 -4.60
N GLN A 139 7.58 2.35 -4.30
CA GLN A 139 8.17 3.59 -4.76
C GLN A 139 8.74 3.39 -6.18
N GLU A 140 8.37 4.24 -7.11
CA GLU A 140 8.91 4.25 -8.47
C GLU A 140 10.05 5.26 -8.60
N PHE A 141 11.16 4.82 -9.21
CA PHE A 141 12.27 5.65 -9.63
C PHE A 141 12.28 5.67 -11.17
N PRO A 142 12.08 6.84 -11.80
CA PRO A 142 12.04 6.94 -13.24
C PRO A 142 13.38 6.51 -13.87
N PRO A 143 13.38 6.09 -15.14
CA PRO A 143 14.62 5.76 -15.83
C PRO A 143 15.52 6.99 -15.95
N GLU A 144 16.83 6.78 -15.89
CA GLU A 144 17.86 7.80 -16.14
C GLU A 144 18.68 7.35 -17.37
N PRO A 145 18.18 7.56 -18.61
CA PRO A 145 18.79 6.98 -19.82
C PRO A 145 20.23 7.41 -20.04
N LYS A 146 20.56 8.65 -19.65
CA LYS A 146 21.93 9.20 -19.73
C LYS A 146 22.92 8.45 -18.84
N GLU A 147 22.43 7.77 -17.81
CA GLU A 147 23.23 7.00 -16.86
C GLU A 147 23.06 5.49 -17.06
N GLY A 148 22.36 5.07 -18.13
CA GLY A 148 22.08 3.66 -18.41
C GLY A 148 21.15 3.00 -17.39
N LYS A 149 20.52 3.76 -16.49
CA LYS A 149 19.64 3.21 -15.45
C LYS A 149 18.23 3.04 -16.00
N ARG A 150 17.74 1.81 -15.90
CA ARG A 150 16.34 1.47 -16.18
C ARG A 150 15.42 2.04 -15.11
N ARG A 151 14.11 2.02 -15.38
CA ARG A 151 13.09 2.27 -14.36
C ARG A 151 13.27 1.26 -13.24
N ARG A 152 13.19 1.74 -12.00
CA ARG A 152 13.43 0.93 -10.81
C ARG A 152 12.32 1.14 -9.79
N PHE A 153 12.20 0.21 -8.88
CA PHE A 153 11.17 0.18 -7.86
C PHE A 153 11.78 -0.21 -6.50
N GLN A 154 11.12 0.18 -5.43
CA GLN A 154 11.49 -0.23 -4.08
C GLN A 154 10.23 -0.40 -3.24
N PHE A 155 10.23 -1.38 -2.34
CA PHE A 155 9.19 -1.41 -1.31
C PHE A 155 9.37 -0.26 -0.32
N LEU A 156 8.25 0.34 0.08
CA LEU A 156 8.23 1.14 1.29
C LEU A 156 8.40 0.20 2.50
N PRO A 157 9.32 0.45 3.45
CA PRO A 157 9.69 -0.53 4.48
C PRO A 157 8.52 -1.09 5.29
N LEU A 158 7.54 -0.24 5.65
CA LEU A 158 6.35 -0.68 6.38
C LEU A 158 5.45 -1.58 5.53
N ILE A 159 5.26 -1.26 4.25
CA ILE A 159 4.49 -2.11 3.32
C ILE A 159 5.17 -3.48 3.19
N GLN A 160 6.50 -3.50 3.02
CA GLN A 160 7.27 -4.73 2.93
C GLN A 160 7.06 -5.63 4.15
N MET A 161 7.15 -5.05 5.34
CA MET A 161 6.95 -5.75 6.60
C MET A 161 5.56 -6.41 6.67
N PHE A 162 4.49 -5.68 6.34
CA PHE A 162 3.13 -6.23 6.38
C PHE A 162 2.88 -7.30 5.32
N VAL A 163 3.40 -7.12 4.10
CA VAL A 163 3.30 -8.12 3.04
C VAL A 163 4.01 -9.41 3.45
N GLN A 164 5.20 -9.31 4.06
CA GLN A 164 5.94 -10.48 4.57
C GLN A 164 5.18 -11.17 5.70
N GLN A 165 4.65 -10.43 6.68
CA GLN A 165 3.84 -11.00 7.76
C GLN A 165 2.61 -11.75 7.25
N GLN A 166 1.95 -11.24 6.21
CA GLN A 166 0.82 -11.91 5.58
C GLN A 166 1.26 -13.20 4.87
N ALA A 167 2.35 -13.15 4.12
CA ALA A 167 2.90 -14.32 3.44
C ALA A 167 3.28 -15.43 4.43
N ASP A 168 3.97 -15.09 5.53
CA ASP A 168 4.35 -16.03 6.58
C ASP A 168 3.11 -16.66 7.25
N SER A 169 2.09 -15.84 7.51
CA SER A 169 0.83 -16.32 8.10
C SER A 169 0.08 -17.28 7.18
N GLU A 170 0.08 -17.04 5.87
CA GLU A 170 -0.53 -17.92 4.88
C GLU A 170 0.23 -19.24 4.72
N VAL A 171 1.57 -19.19 4.74
CA VAL A 171 2.42 -20.40 4.73
C VAL A 171 2.14 -21.23 5.98
N LEU A 172 2.10 -20.60 7.16
CA LEU A 172 1.78 -21.28 8.41
C LEU A 172 0.36 -21.86 8.43
N ARG A 173 -0.64 -21.16 7.88
CA ARG A 173 -2.02 -21.70 7.75
C ARG A 173 -2.06 -22.89 6.80
N SER A 174 -1.38 -22.81 5.66
CA SER A 174 -1.31 -23.89 4.68
C SER A 174 -0.62 -25.13 5.25
N ALA A 175 0.47 -24.94 6.00
CA ALA A 175 1.16 -26.03 6.71
C ALA A 175 0.30 -26.70 7.79
N ARG A 176 -0.60 -25.97 8.46
CA ARG A 176 -1.55 -26.54 9.44
C ARG A 176 -2.70 -27.32 8.79
N LEU A 177 -3.05 -26.99 7.54
CA LEU A 177 -4.10 -27.71 6.78
C LEU A 177 -3.57 -28.99 6.12
N VAL A 178 -2.26 -29.10 5.91
CA VAL A 178 -1.59 -30.36 5.54
C VAL A 178 -1.38 -31.17 6.82
N LYS A 179 -2.39 -31.97 7.23
CA LYS A 179 -2.15 -33.05 8.20
C LYS A 179 -1.06 -33.98 7.63
N PRO A 180 -0.11 -34.47 8.45
CA PRO A 180 0.81 -35.50 7.99
C PRO A 180 -0.03 -36.73 7.62
N CYS A 181 -0.07 -37.06 6.33
CA CYS A 181 -0.56 -38.33 5.87
C CYS A 181 0.58 -39.34 6.09
N GLY A 182 0.35 -40.29 7.00
CA GLY A 182 1.29 -41.34 7.40
C GLY A 182 1.64 -41.21 8.88
N THR A 183 1.47 -42.20 9.75
CA THR A 183 1.38 -43.67 9.55
C THR A 183 0.89 -44.27 10.88
N LEU A 184 0.17 -45.39 10.86
CA LEU A 184 0.49 -46.60 11.67
C LEU A 184 -0.54 -47.74 11.45
N LEU A 185 0.02 -48.83 10.91
CA LEU A 185 -0.36 -50.25 10.93
C LEU A 185 -1.61 -50.69 10.15
#